data_AF-A0A5N5MF34-F1
#
_entry.id   AF-A0A5N5MF34-F1
#
_cell.length_a   1.000
_cell.length_b   1.000
_cell.length_c   1.000
_cell.angle_alpha   90.00
_cell.angle_beta   90.00
_cell.angle_gamma   90.00
#
_symmetry.space_group_name_H-M   'P 1'
#
loop_
_entity.id
_entity.type
_entity.pdbx_description
1 polymer ?
#
loop_
_entity_poly.entity_id
_entity_poly.type
_entity_poly.pdbx_seq_one_letter_code
_entity_poly.pdbx_strand_id
1 'polypeptide(L)'
;MQVCTVLEKRGGCVVGAELSCSVREQNISQKESYSADWHSINMKTQQEDRQFMKMADDSRRETLSRYWRARPLSQQCPSGVLRVGTVESGIGEHQLLPYRNTLPLPIFKPAELGVRMGRGAPHSLEDLPSARAPDGACPAKRDVLEITRDLPPVKPLRMEFAKAPRTLGRSMSQEAQRG
;
A
#
# COMPACT_ATOMS: atom_id res chain seq x y z
N MET A 1 22.02 9.52 -5.24
CA MET A 1 21.39 9.76 -6.55
C MET A 1 21.49 11.25 -6.84
N GLN A 2 21.46 11.73 -8.08
CA GLN A 2 21.51 13.19 -8.31
C GLN A 2 20.17 13.78 -7.86
N VAL A 3 20.20 14.60 -6.80
CA VAL A 3 19.03 15.35 -6.33
C VAL A 3 18.62 16.27 -7.45
N CYS A 4 17.49 15.97 -8.09
CA CYS A 4 17.01 16.73 -9.24
C CYS A 4 15.74 17.48 -8.83
N THR A 5 15.75 18.79 -9.03
CA THR A 5 14.57 19.65 -8.89
C THR A 5 14.30 20.29 -10.23
N VAL A 6 13.23 19.85 -10.90
CA VAL A 6 12.80 20.37 -12.19
C VAL A 6 11.48 21.09 -12.00
N LEU A 7 11.42 22.34 -12.43
CA LEU A 7 10.19 23.14 -12.46
C LEU A 7 9.92 23.55 -13.91
N GLU A 8 8.80 23.10 -14.46
CA GLU A 8 8.29 23.59 -15.72
C GLU A 8 7.30 24.73 -15.46
N LYS A 9 7.57 25.89 -16.04
CA LYS A 9 6.70 27.07 -15.94
C LYS A 9 6.20 27.46 -17.32
N ARG A 10 4.92 27.83 -17.43
CA ARG A 10 4.32 28.43 -18.63
C ARG A 10 3.42 29.60 -18.21
N GLY A 11 3.61 30.76 -18.83
CA GLY A 11 2.82 31.96 -18.54
C GLY A 11 2.87 32.39 -17.07
N GLY A 12 4.00 32.22 -16.39
CA GLY A 12 4.15 32.55 -14.97
C GLY A 12 3.62 31.49 -13.99
N CYS A 13 2.89 30.48 -14.47
CA CYS A 13 2.34 29.39 -13.67
C CYS A 13 3.24 28.15 -13.70
N VAL A 14 3.39 27.45 -12.58
CA VAL A 14 4.05 26.13 -12.54
C VAL A 14 3.11 25.10 -13.17
N VAL A 15 3.56 24.47 -14.25
CA VAL A 15 2.81 23.42 -14.97
C VAL A 15 3.36 22.02 -14.70
N GLY A 16 4.61 21.91 -14.28
CA GLY A 16 5.24 20.64 -13.92
C GLY A 16 6.24 20.86 -12.80
N ALA A 17 6.31 19.93 -11.86
CA ALA A 17 7.31 19.92 -10.81
C ALA A 17 7.75 18.49 -10.49
N GLU A 18 9.05 18.26 -10.49
CA GLU A 18 9.67 17.05 -9.98
C GLU A 18 10.71 17.48 -8.95
N LEU A 19 10.40 17.28 -7.67
CA LEU A 19 11.22 17.78 -6.56
C LEU A 19 11.78 16.61 -5.76
N SER A 20 13.08 16.66 -5.52
CA SER A 20 13.80 15.68 -4.71
C SER A 20 14.19 16.28 -3.37
N CYS A 21 14.23 15.46 -2.33
CA CYS A 21 14.71 15.82 -1.00
C CYS A 21 15.99 15.03 -0.69
N SER A 22 16.84 15.62 0.15
CA SER A 22 18.03 14.96 0.66
C SER A 22 18.24 15.25 2.14
N VAL A 23 18.72 14.24 2.87
CA VAL A 23 19.09 14.32 4.29
C VAL A 23 20.53 13.83 4.41
N ARG A 24 21.32 14.55 5.22
CA ARG A 24 22.70 14.20 5.55
C ARG A 24 22.93 14.45 7.03
N GLU A 25 23.30 13.40 7.74
CA GLU A 25 23.51 13.39 9.18
C GLU A 25 24.89 12.81 9.47
N GLN A 26 25.56 13.33 10.49
CA GLN A 26 26.87 12.85 10.90
C GLN A 26 26.96 12.84 12.42
N ASN A 27 27.32 11.68 12.97
CA ASN A 27 27.62 11.50 14.38
C ASN A 27 29.14 11.39 14.56
N ILE A 28 29.77 12.51 14.91
CA ILE A 28 31.23 12.58 15.09
C ILE A 28 31.68 11.69 16.26
N SER A 29 30.87 11.56 17.32
CA SER A 29 31.21 10.78 18.51
C SER A 29 31.29 9.28 18.24
N GLN A 30 30.40 8.76 17.40
CA GLN A 30 30.35 7.34 17.01
C GLN A 30 31.01 7.07 15.66
N LYS A 31 31.52 8.11 14.99
CA LYS A 31 32.05 8.06 13.61
C LYS A 31 31.05 7.48 12.60
N GLU A 32 29.77 7.77 12.81
CA GLU A 32 28.69 7.32 11.93
C GLU A 32 28.26 8.47 11.02
N SER A 33 27.80 8.12 9.82
CA SER A 33 27.18 9.05 8.90
C SER A 33 25.98 8.39 8.23
N TYR A 34 24.95 9.20 7.97
CA TYR A 34 23.75 8.79 7.28
C TYR A 34 23.45 9.78 6.16
N SER A 35 23.07 9.27 5.00
CA SER A 35 22.58 10.09 3.90
C SER A 35 21.45 9.38 3.17
N ALA A 36 20.45 10.16 2.76
CA ALA A 36 19.33 9.65 1.99
C ALA A 36 18.88 10.72 1.00
N ASP A 37 18.67 10.29 -0.26
CA ASP A 37 18.09 11.11 -1.32
C ASP A 37 16.83 10.40 -1.81
N TRP A 38 15.74 11.13 -2.05
CA TRP A 38 14.52 10.56 -2.63
C TRP A 38 13.74 11.59 -3.45
N HIS A 39 12.94 11.10 -4.39
CA HIS A 39 11.95 11.91 -5.09
C HIS A 39 10.75 12.12 -4.17
N SER A 40 10.52 13.38 -3.81
CA SER A 40 9.49 13.75 -2.85
C SER A 40 8.20 14.11 -3.55
N ILE A 41 8.23 15.05 -4.51
CA ILE A 41 7.01 15.60 -5.12
C ILE A 41 7.05 15.38 -6.63
N ASN A 42 5.94 14.91 -7.18
CA ASN A 42 5.67 14.86 -8.61
C ASN A 42 4.34 15.52 -8.93
N MET A 43 4.37 16.55 -9.77
CA MET A 43 3.22 17.27 -10.26
C MET A 43 3.32 17.45 -11.77
N LYS A 44 2.27 17.09 -12.51
CA LYS A 44 2.19 17.32 -13.96
C LYS A 44 0.80 17.80 -14.33
N THR A 45 0.72 18.96 -14.97
CA THR A 45 -0.55 19.48 -15.50
C THR A 45 -1.06 18.54 -16.59
N GLN A 46 -2.28 18.05 -16.42
CA GLN A 46 -2.96 17.28 -17.47
C GLN A 46 -3.60 18.25 -18.46
N GLN A 47 -3.60 17.90 -19.75
CA GLN A 47 -4.26 18.66 -20.80
C GLN A 47 -5.79 18.64 -20.59
N GLU A 48 -6.44 19.76 -20.91
CA GLU A 48 -7.88 20.00 -20.70
C GLU A 48 -8.77 18.98 -21.43
N ASP A 49 -8.30 18.42 -22.54
CA ASP A 49 -9.05 17.40 -23.30
C ASP A 49 -9.34 16.13 -22.50
N ARG A 50 -8.55 15.84 -21.45
CA ARG A 50 -8.77 14.68 -20.57
C ARG A 50 -9.77 14.97 -19.46
N GLN A 51 -10.15 16.23 -19.25
CA GLN A 51 -11.03 16.65 -18.17
C GLN A 51 -12.12 17.58 -18.71
N PHE A 52 -13.19 16.94 -19.17
CA PHE A 52 -14.38 17.62 -19.65
C PHE A 52 -15.64 16.97 -19.08
N MET A 53 -16.70 17.76 -19.04
CA MET A 53 -18.06 17.34 -18.70
C MET A 53 -18.99 17.86 -19.77
N LYS A 54 -19.86 16.98 -20.28
CA LYS A 54 -20.94 17.35 -21.20
C LYS A 54 -22.25 16.83 -20.62
N MET A 55 -23.21 17.73 -20.45
CA MET A 55 -24.57 17.43 -20.02
C MET A 55 -25.52 17.90 -21.10
N ALA A 56 -26.48 17.06 -21.46
CA ALA A 56 -27.54 17.39 -22.41
C ALA A 56 -28.89 17.10 -21.75
N ASP A 57 -29.78 18.09 -21.80
CA ASP A 57 -31.19 17.94 -21.45
C ASP A 57 -32.01 18.05 -22.73
N ASP A 58 -32.33 16.90 -23.31
CA ASP A 58 -33.08 16.81 -24.57
C ASP A 58 -34.54 17.31 -24.42
N SER A 59 -35.08 17.27 -23.20
CA SER A 59 -36.45 17.75 -22.92
C SER A 59 -36.55 19.27 -23.03
N ARG A 60 -35.50 19.96 -22.58
CA ARG A 60 -35.38 21.43 -22.66
C ARG A 60 -34.57 21.92 -23.85
N ARG A 61 -33.95 21.01 -24.61
CA ARG A 61 -33.00 21.29 -25.71
C ARG A 61 -31.80 22.11 -25.23
N GLU A 62 -31.32 21.82 -24.04
CA GLU A 62 -30.18 22.52 -23.43
C GLU A 62 -28.95 21.63 -23.43
N THR A 63 -27.78 22.22 -23.65
CA THR A 63 -26.50 21.50 -23.57
C THR A 63 -25.48 22.35 -22.85
N LEU A 64 -24.83 21.78 -21.84
CA LEU A 64 -23.74 22.38 -21.10
C LEU A 64 -22.47 21.57 -21.33
N SER A 65 -21.43 22.23 -21.83
CA SER A 65 -20.08 21.67 -21.97
C SER A 65 -19.12 22.47 -21.12
N ARG A 66 -18.33 21.79 -20.28
CA ARG A 66 -17.33 22.40 -19.40
C ARG A 66 -16.00 21.66 -19.54
N TYR A 67 -14.92 22.41 -19.69
CA TYR A 67 -13.54 21.93 -19.67
C TYR A 67 -12.83 22.56 -18.48
N TRP A 68 -11.91 21.83 -17.86
CA TRP A 68 -11.07 22.39 -16.81
C TRP A 68 -9.70 21.72 -16.80
N ARG A 69 -8.76 22.40 -16.16
CA ARG A 69 -7.40 21.93 -15.97
C ARG A 69 -7.24 21.49 -14.53
N ALA A 70 -6.73 20.28 -14.33
CA ALA A 70 -6.26 19.85 -13.01
C ALA A 70 -4.75 19.62 -13.02
N ARG A 71 -4.14 19.96 -11.90
CA ARG A 71 -2.74 19.67 -11.61
C ARG A 71 -2.68 18.58 -10.56
N PRO A 72 -2.68 17.30 -10.95
CA PRO A 72 -2.44 16.23 -10.00
C PRO A 72 -1.06 16.40 -9.37
N LEU A 73 -1.01 16.24 -8.06
CA LEU A 73 0.18 16.26 -7.25
C LEU A 73 0.23 14.98 -6.42
N SER A 74 1.38 14.34 -6.43
CA SER A 74 1.70 13.22 -5.55
C SER A 74 2.98 13.54 -4.79
N GLN A 75 2.99 13.26 -3.50
CA GLN A 75 4.16 13.37 -2.64
C GLN A 75 4.38 12.08 -1.87
N GLN A 76 5.61 11.59 -1.89
CA GLN A 76 6.05 10.40 -1.17
C GLN A 76 7.10 10.76 -0.13
N CYS A 77 6.94 10.24 1.08
CA CYS A 77 7.89 10.44 2.18
C CYS A 77 8.45 9.10 2.66
N PRO A 78 9.73 9.03 3.05
CA PRO A 78 10.34 7.83 3.63
C PRO A 78 9.63 7.32 4.90
N SER A 79 8.87 8.18 5.58
CA SER A 79 8.01 7.83 6.72
C SER A 79 6.82 6.94 6.35
N GLY A 80 6.63 6.63 5.07
CA GLY A 80 5.48 5.87 4.57
C GLY A 80 4.23 6.72 4.39
N VAL A 81 4.32 8.05 4.50
CA VAL A 81 3.19 8.95 4.20
C VAL A 81 3.14 9.23 2.69
N LEU A 82 1.97 8.98 2.09
CA LEU A 82 1.63 9.35 0.71
C LEU A 82 0.62 10.49 0.75
N ARG A 83 0.94 11.60 0.10
CA ARG A 83 -0.02 12.68 -0.13
C ARG A 83 -0.38 12.72 -1.60
N VAL A 84 -1.66 12.70 -1.92
CA VAL A 84 -2.14 12.69 -3.32
C VAL A 84 -3.39 13.55 -3.45
N GLY A 85 -3.51 14.26 -4.56
CA GLY A 85 -4.67 15.07 -4.85
C GLY A 85 -4.44 15.97 -6.05
N THR A 86 -5.21 17.05 -6.13
CA THR A 86 -4.99 18.10 -7.11
C THR A 86 -4.68 19.41 -6.40
N VAL A 87 -3.87 20.25 -7.02
CA VAL A 87 -3.53 21.58 -6.47
C VAL A 87 -4.80 22.42 -6.27
N GLU A 88 -5.82 22.22 -7.11
CA GLU A 88 -7.08 22.96 -7.07
C GLU A 88 -8.05 22.46 -6.01
N SER A 89 -8.20 21.14 -5.84
CA SER A 89 -9.21 20.54 -4.95
C SER A 89 -8.69 20.25 -3.54
N GLY A 90 -7.38 20.31 -3.35
CA GLY A 90 -6.73 19.91 -2.10
C GLY A 90 -6.06 18.54 -2.18
N ILE A 91 -5.28 18.25 -1.14
CA ILE A 91 -4.41 17.08 -1.06
C ILE A 91 -4.86 16.22 0.12
N GLY A 92 -5.11 14.92 -0.13
CA GLY A 92 -5.38 13.93 0.90
C GLY A 92 -4.08 13.28 1.38
N GLU A 93 -3.99 13.01 2.68
CA GLU A 93 -2.87 12.29 3.29
C GLU A 93 -3.28 10.84 3.59
N HIS A 94 -2.40 9.91 3.24
CA HIS A 94 -2.61 8.47 3.40
C HIS A 94 -1.35 7.83 3.99
N GLN A 95 -1.50 7.06 5.07
CA GLN A 95 -0.42 6.23 5.57
C GLN A 95 -0.33 4.97 4.71
N LEU A 96 0.80 4.77 4.01
CA LEU A 96 1.09 3.55 3.30
C LEU A 96 1.35 2.44 4.31
N LEU A 97 0.43 1.49 4.38
CA LEU A 97 0.68 0.22 5.02
C LEU A 97 1.60 -0.61 4.10
N PRO A 98 2.54 -1.40 4.66
CA PRO A 98 3.34 -2.31 3.85
C PRO A 98 2.40 -3.18 3.04
N TYR A 99 2.57 -3.14 1.72
CA TYR A 99 1.70 -3.84 0.78
C TYR A 99 1.75 -5.33 1.07
N ARG A 100 0.70 -5.84 1.72
CA ARG A 100 0.52 -7.27 1.95
C ARG A 100 -0.23 -7.82 0.74
N ASN A 101 0.45 -8.64 -0.07
CA ASN A 101 -0.17 -9.55 -1.04
C ASN A 101 -0.92 -10.67 -0.29
N THR A 102 -1.88 -10.30 0.56
CA THR A 102 -2.89 -11.24 1.00
C THR A 102 -3.98 -11.20 -0.06
N LEU A 103 -4.31 -12.34 -0.65
CA LEU A 103 -5.60 -12.54 -1.31
C LEU A 103 -6.65 -11.86 -0.43
N PRO A 104 -7.62 -11.10 -0.99
CA PRO A 104 -8.66 -10.49 -0.18
C PRO A 104 -9.20 -11.58 0.73
N LEU A 105 -8.87 -11.47 2.02
CA LEU A 105 -9.49 -12.33 3.00
C LEU A 105 -10.98 -12.11 2.77
N PRO A 106 -11.81 -13.15 2.78
CA PRO A 106 -13.24 -12.98 2.78
C PRO A 106 -13.65 -12.37 4.14
N ILE A 107 -13.27 -11.11 4.38
CA ILE A 107 -13.60 -10.34 5.59
C ILE A 107 -15.11 -10.04 5.59
N PHE A 108 -15.80 -10.24 4.46
CA PHE A 108 -17.25 -10.16 4.37
C PHE A 108 -17.79 -11.23 3.43
N LYS A 109 -18.05 -12.43 3.96
CA LYS A 109 -19.10 -13.31 3.42
C LYS A 109 -20.31 -13.20 4.35
N PRO A 110 -21.30 -12.33 4.03
CA PRO A 110 -22.51 -12.16 4.85
C PRO A 110 -23.30 -13.47 5.04
N ALA A 111 -23.11 -14.44 4.13
CA ALA A 111 -23.87 -15.68 4.11
C ALA A 111 -23.61 -16.61 5.32
N GLU A 112 -22.45 -16.51 5.98
CA GLU A 112 -22.12 -17.42 7.09
C GLU A 112 -22.35 -16.80 8.48
N LEU A 113 -22.55 -15.48 8.57
CA LEU A 113 -22.95 -14.81 9.82
C LEU A 113 -24.44 -15.04 10.15
N GLY A 114 -25.28 -15.27 9.14
CA GLY A 114 -26.72 -15.46 9.32
C GLY A 114 -27.14 -16.82 9.91
N VAL A 115 -26.27 -17.82 9.93
CA VAL A 115 -26.65 -19.20 10.32
C VAL A 115 -26.27 -19.54 11.76
N ARG A 116 -25.31 -18.82 12.37
CA ARG A 116 -24.84 -19.09 13.74
C ARG A 116 -25.29 -18.11 14.81
N MET A 117 -25.90 -17.00 14.42
CA MET A 117 -26.61 -16.11 15.33
C MET A 117 -28.03 -15.93 14.84
N GLY A 118 -28.93 -16.79 15.27
CA GLY A 118 -30.35 -16.53 15.15
C GLY A 118 -30.69 -15.23 15.88
N ARG A 119 -31.00 -14.16 15.14
CA ARG A 119 -31.72 -12.94 15.54
C ARG A 119 -31.82 -12.05 14.28
N GLY A 120 -32.97 -11.53 13.86
CA GLY A 120 -34.02 -10.91 14.65
C GLY A 120 -33.63 -9.46 14.92
N ALA A 121 -34.16 -8.53 14.10
CA ALA A 121 -34.09 -7.06 14.18
C ALA A 121 -32.70 -6.37 14.29
N PRO A 122 -32.53 -5.16 13.73
CA PRO A 122 -31.29 -4.40 13.85
C PRO A 122 -30.96 -4.10 15.32
N HIS A 123 -29.70 -4.33 15.71
CA HIS A 123 -29.20 -4.09 17.05
C HIS A 123 -29.22 -2.59 17.39
N SER A 124 -29.72 -2.28 18.59
CA SER A 124 -29.67 -0.93 19.14
C SER A 124 -28.33 -0.71 19.85
N LEU A 125 -27.95 0.55 20.09
CA LEU A 125 -26.68 0.92 20.73
C LEU A 125 -26.55 0.36 22.17
N GLU A 126 -27.67 -0.05 22.77
CA GLU A 126 -27.78 -0.65 24.09
C GLU A 126 -27.40 -2.15 24.10
N ASP A 127 -27.36 -2.80 22.93
CA ASP A 127 -27.02 -4.24 22.78
C ASP A 127 -25.51 -4.50 22.74
N LEU A 128 -24.68 -3.44 22.72
CA LEU A 128 -23.23 -3.57 22.75
C LEU A 128 -22.76 -3.81 24.20
N PRO A 129 -22.24 -5.00 24.54
CA PRO A 129 -21.69 -5.21 25.87
C PRO A 129 -20.50 -4.26 26.09
N SER A 130 -20.50 -3.59 27.24
CA SER A 130 -19.40 -2.73 27.68
C SER A 130 -18.07 -3.48 27.51
N ALA A 131 -17.14 -2.87 26.77
CA ALA A 131 -15.83 -3.43 26.49
C ALA A 131 -15.07 -3.69 27.79
N ARG A 132 -15.20 -4.89 28.35
CA ARG A 132 -14.29 -5.39 29.39
C ARG A 132 -12.96 -5.73 28.75
N ALA A 133 -11.89 -5.34 29.43
CA ALA A 133 -10.53 -5.69 29.04
C ALA A 133 -10.42 -7.22 28.81
N PRO A 134 -9.79 -7.67 27.72
CA PRO A 134 -9.69 -9.09 27.42
C PRO A 134 -8.77 -9.76 28.44
N ASP A 135 -9.35 -10.59 29.32
CA ASP A 135 -8.67 -11.32 30.41
C ASP A 135 -7.85 -12.53 29.92
N GLY A 136 -7.72 -12.72 28.60
CA GLY A 136 -6.96 -13.84 28.01
C GLY A 136 -7.53 -15.24 28.30
N ALA A 137 -8.59 -15.36 29.10
CA ALA A 137 -9.23 -16.62 29.43
C ALA A 137 -10.10 -17.11 28.25
N CYS A 138 -9.74 -18.27 27.69
CA CYS A 138 -10.55 -18.98 26.70
C CYS A 138 -11.34 -20.09 27.42
N PRO A 139 -12.65 -19.90 27.69
CA PRO A 139 -13.46 -20.87 28.42
C PRO A 139 -13.62 -22.21 27.68
N ALA A 140 -13.29 -22.25 26.39
CA ALA A 140 -13.35 -23.43 25.54
C ALA A 140 -11.99 -24.11 25.30
N LYS A 141 -10.94 -23.74 26.07
CA LYS A 141 -9.61 -24.36 25.94
C LYS A 141 -9.69 -25.84 26.34
N ARG A 142 -9.49 -26.73 25.36
CA ARG A 142 -9.34 -28.17 25.57
C ARG A 142 -7.89 -28.53 25.88
N ASP A 143 -7.70 -29.63 26.61
CA ASP A 143 -6.36 -30.14 26.91
C ASP A 143 -5.68 -30.65 25.63
N VAL A 144 -4.35 -30.48 25.53
CA VAL A 144 -3.59 -30.88 24.34
C VAL A 144 -3.71 -32.38 24.07
N LEU A 145 -3.85 -33.20 25.11
CA LEU A 145 -4.03 -34.65 24.99
C LEU A 145 -5.39 -35.03 24.39
N GLU A 146 -6.44 -34.23 24.64
CA GLU A 146 -7.75 -34.44 24.01
C GLU A 146 -7.72 -34.10 22.52
N ILE A 147 -6.91 -33.11 22.15
CA ILE A 147 -6.79 -32.62 20.77
C ILE A 147 -5.99 -33.60 19.90
N THR A 148 -4.98 -34.28 20.47
CA THR A 148 -4.07 -35.15 19.70
C THR A 148 -4.49 -36.60 19.64
N ARG A 149 -5.52 -37.01 20.39
CA ARG A 149 -6.02 -38.40 20.46
C ARG A 149 -6.40 -39.00 19.11
N ASP A 150 -6.95 -38.19 18.22
CA ASP A 150 -7.49 -38.66 16.93
C ASP A 150 -6.50 -38.46 15.76
N LEU A 151 -5.28 -38.00 16.04
CA LEU A 151 -4.25 -37.78 15.03
C LEU A 151 -3.45 -39.06 14.78
N PRO A 152 -3.16 -39.41 13.51
CA PRO A 152 -2.27 -40.53 13.20
C PRO A 152 -0.87 -40.28 13.78
N PRO A 153 -0.12 -41.33 14.14
CA PRO A 153 1.23 -41.19 14.71
C PRO A 153 2.14 -40.38 13.79
N VAL A 154 2.56 -39.21 14.25
CA VAL A 154 3.48 -38.34 13.50
C VAL A 154 4.87 -38.94 13.60
N LYS A 155 5.40 -39.47 12.48
CA LYS A 155 6.82 -39.86 12.40
C LYS A 155 7.65 -38.58 12.49
N PRO A 156 8.62 -38.46 13.41
CA PRO A 156 9.50 -37.31 13.43
C PRO A 156 10.28 -37.25 12.13
N LEU A 157 10.01 -36.23 11.31
CA LEU A 157 10.75 -35.97 10.08
C LEU A 157 12.12 -35.39 10.49
N ARG A 158 13.16 -36.22 10.47
CA ARG A 158 14.54 -35.74 10.58
C ARG A 158 14.85 -34.90 9.34
N MET A 159 14.82 -33.57 9.47
CA MET A 159 15.40 -32.69 8.45
C MET A 159 16.92 -32.66 8.63
N GLU A 160 17.63 -33.39 7.79
CA GLU A 160 19.09 -33.32 7.68
C GLU A 160 19.48 -31.98 7.01
N PHE A 161 19.74 -30.95 7.82
CA PHE A 161 20.30 -29.68 7.35
C PHE A 161 21.83 -29.81 7.14
N ALA A 162 22.24 -30.66 6.21
CA ALA A 162 23.63 -30.64 5.72
C ALA A 162 23.77 -29.50 4.69
N LYS A 163 24.29 -28.35 5.11
CA LYS A 163 24.82 -27.33 4.19
C LYS A 163 26.04 -27.90 3.47
N ALA A 164 25.87 -28.33 2.22
CA ALA A 164 27.00 -28.49 1.31
C ALA A 164 27.46 -27.08 0.83
N PRO A 165 28.77 -26.76 0.84
CA PRO A 165 29.25 -25.51 0.26
C PRO A 165 29.06 -25.55 -1.25
N ARG A 166 28.10 -24.77 -1.78
CA ARG A 166 27.96 -24.55 -3.22
C ARG A 166 29.07 -23.61 -3.68
N THR A 167 30.12 -24.17 -4.27
CA THR A 167 31.10 -23.39 -5.05
C THR A 167 30.41 -22.85 -6.30
N LEU A 168 30.16 -21.54 -6.35
CA LEU A 168 29.73 -20.83 -7.55
C LEU A 168 30.90 -20.76 -8.55
N GLY A 169 31.10 -21.84 -9.29
CA GLY A 169 32.02 -21.87 -10.43
C GLY A 169 31.42 -21.09 -11.61
N ARG A 170 32.11 -20.04 -12.06
CA ARG A 170 31.80 -19.29 -13.27
C ARG A 170 31.87 -20.23 -14.48
N SER A 171 30.74 -20.48 -15.14
CA SER A 171 30.72 -21.06 -16.49
C SER A 171 30.91 -19.93 -17.50
N MET A 172 32.03 -19.95 -18.22
CA MET A 172 32.28 -19.14 -19.40
C MET A 172 31.88 -19.95 -20.63
N SER A 173 30.82 -19.56 -21.32
CA SER A 173 30.43 -20.10 -22.62
C SER A 173 31.30 -19.47 -23.71
N GLN A 174 32.25 -20.23 -24.25
CA GLN A 174 32.92 -19.95 -25.52
C GLN A 174 32.08 -20.54 -26.65
N GLU A 175 31.30 -19.73 -27.35
CA GLU A 175 30.82 -20.10 -28.68
C GLU A 175 30.48 -18.85 -29.50
N ALA A 176 31.46 -18.33 -30.22
CA ALA A 176 31.26 -17.47 -31.39
C ALA A 176 32.56 -17.37 -32.20
N GLN A 177 32.94 -18.46 -32.86
CA GLN A 177 33.83 -18.42 -34.02
C GLN A 177 33.37 -19.49 -35.02
N ARG A 178 32.63 -19.05 -36.04
CA ARG A 178 32.58 -19.65 -37.39
C ARG A 178 31.64 -18.81 -38.27
N GLY A 179 32.18 -18.31 -39.39
CA GLY A 179 31.43 -17.70 -40.48
C GLY A 179 31.77 -16.24 -40.68
#